data_AF-A0A354DGN5-F1
#
_entry.id   AF-A0A354DGN5-F1
#
_cell.length_a   1.000
_cell.length_b   1.000
_cell.length_c   1.000
_cell.angle_alpha   90.00
_cell.angle_beta   90.00
_cell.angle_gamma   90.00
#
_symmetry.space_group_name_H-M   'P 1'
#
loop_
_entity.id
_entity.type
_entity.pdbx_description
1 polymer ?
#
loop_
_entity_poly.entity_id
_entity_poly.type
_entity_poly.pdbx_seq_one_letter_code
_entity_poly.pdbx_strand_id
1 'polypeptide(L)'
;EVLDYRRWFAFTLYFRKGTDKKKELTNNAFYKFSGGEKAMAMYIPLFTAAYSRYKEARPDAPYLICLDEAFAGVDENNIRDMFDLVEQLGFDYMMNSQALWGDYDTVSSLAIYELLRPKNAPYVTVMPYLWDGQIRHFMDQEEMENGILVNV
;
A
#
# COMPACT_ATOMS: atom_id res chain seq x y z
N GLU A 1 -28.21 -7.40 -25.61
CA GLU A 1 -28.21 -7.41 -24.12
C GLU A 1 -27.39 -8.52 -23.46
N VAL A 2 -27.19 -9.70 -24.07
CA VAL A 2 -26.48 -10.83 -23.42
C VAL A 2 -24.97 -10.58 -23.21
N LEU A 3 -24.33 -9.68 -23.95
CA LEU A 3 -22.87 -9.44 -23.90
C LEU A 3 -22.41 -8.45 -22.81
N ASP A 4 -23.32 -7.91 -21.98
CA ASP A 4 -22.91 -7.06 -20.85
C ASP A 4 -22.48 -7.93 -19.66
N TYR A 5 -21.20 -8.34 -19.68
CA TYR A 5 -20.60 -9.22 -18.68
C TYR A 5 -20.59 -8.64 -17.26
N ARG A 6 -20.80 -7.34 -17.09
CA ARG A 6 -20.86 -6.69 -15.76
C ARG A 6 -22.02 -7.19 -14.90
N ARG A 7 -23.04 -7.79 -15.52
CA ARG A 7 -24.19 -8.39 -14.82
C ARG A 7 -24.02 -9.88 -14.54
N TRP A 8 -22.95 -10.50 -15.03
CA TRP A 8 -22.73 -11.95 -14.90
C TRP A 8 -22.10 -12.32 -13.56
N PHE A 9 -21.39 -11.39 -12.92
CA PHE A 9 -20.71 -11.62 -11.65
C PHE A 9 -21.04 -10.51 -10.66
N ALA A 10 -21.30 -10.91 -9.42
CA ALA A 10 -21.48 -10.00 -8.30
C ALA A 10 -20.56 -10.43 -7.16
N PHE A 11 -19.90 -9.45 -6.55
CA PHE A 11 -19.08 -9.68 -5.36
C PHE A 11 -19.83 -9.20 -4.13
N THR A 12 -19.98 -10.07 -3.14
CA THR A 12 -20.53 -9.71 -1.83
C THR A 12 -19.42 -9.82 -0.80
N LEU A 13 -19.07 -8.69 -0.18
CA LEU A 13 -18.08 -8.64 0.88
C LEU A 13 -18.72 -9.00 2.22
N TYR A 14 -17.99 -9.75 3.03
CA TYR A 14 -18.40 -10.11 4.38
C TYR A 14 -17.26 -9.86 5.35
N PHE A 15 -17.58 -9.47 6.57
CA PHE A 15 -16.62 -9.20 7.63
C PHE A 15 -17.00 -9.92 8.93
N ARG A 16 -16.02 -10.04 9.83
CA ARG A 16 -16.19 -10.57 11.18
C ARG A 16 -15.34 -9.76 12.15
N LYS A 17 -15.92 -9.35 13.28
CA LYS A 17 -15.20 -8.68 14.37
C LYS A 17 -15.10 -9.64 15.56
N GLY A 18 -13.88 -10.05 15.93
CA GLY A 18 -13.66 -11.00 17.03
C GLY A 18 -14.46 -12.30 16.85
N THR A 19 -15.26 -12.64 17.86
CA THR A 19 -16.10 -13.86 17.88
C THR A 19 -17.51 -13.66 17.32
N ASP A 20 -17.84 -12.48 16.78
CA ASP A 20 -19.14 -12.23 16.16
C ASP A 20 -19.42 -13.17 14.99
N LYS A 21 -20.72 -13.35 14.70
CA LYS A 21 -21.14 -13.99 13.45
C LYS A 21 -20.69 -13.16 12.25
N LYS A 22 -20.32 -13.84 11.16
CA LYS A 22 -20.02 -13.23 9.85
C LYS A 22 -21.22 -12.40 9.40
N LYS A 23 -20.98 -11.14 9.02
CA LYS A 23 -21.99 -10.17 8.55
C LYS A 23 -21.62 -9.65 7.19
N GLU A 24 -22.61 -9.33 6.36
CA GLU A 24 -22.39 -8.71 5.06
C GLU A 24 -21.94 -7.26 5.24
N LEU A 25 -20.93 -6.85 4.46
CA LEU A 25 -20.42 -5.48 4.43
C LEU A 25 -21.31 -4.62 3.53
N THR A 26 -22.53 -4.35 3.99
CA THR A 26 -23.45 -3.40 3.35
C THR A 26 -22.96 -1.97 3.52
N ASN A 27 -23.46 -1.01 2.72
CA ASN A 27 -23.17 0.42 2.90
C ASN A 27 -23.39 0.89 4.35
N ASN A 28 -24.48 0.47 4.99
CA ASN A 28 -24.78 0.83 6.38
C ASN A 28 -23.74 0.23 7.36
N ALA A 29 -23.30 -1.00 7.13
CA ALA A 29 -22.23 -1.61 7.94
C ALA A 29 -20.89 -0.89 7.71
N PHE A 30 -20.56 -0.58 6.46
CA PHE A 30 -19.36 0.15 6.07
C PHE A 30 -19.31 1.54 6.71
N TYR A 31 -20.39 2.31 6.71
CA TYR A 31 -20.40 3.65 7.30
C TYR A 31 -20.19 3.65 8.83
N LYS A 32 -20.44 2.53 9.50
CA LYS A 32 -20.20 2.34 10.95
C LYS A 32 -18.76 1.97 11.31
N PHE A 33 -17.93 1.62 10.33
CA PHE A 33 -16.52 1.33 10.56
C PHE A 33 -15.74 2.60 10.94
N SER A 34 -14.64 2.43 11.68
CA SER A 34 -13.66 3.50 11.90
C SER A 34 -13.02 3.92 10.56
N GLY A 35 -12.28 5.05 10.55
CA GLY A 35 -11.56 5.51 9.35
C GLY A 35 -10.63 4.43 8.78
N GLY A 36 -9.77 3.84 9.63
CA GLY A 36 -8.87 2.77 9.21
C GLY A 36 -9.57 1.46 8.83
N GLU A 37 -10.64 1.07 9.53
CA GLU A 37 -11.43 -0.12 9.18
C GLU A 37 -12.10 0.03 7.80
N LYS A 38 -12.57 1.24 7.45
CA LYS A 38 -13.12 1.53 6.11
C LYS A 38 -12.04 1.36 5.05
N ALA A 39 -10.85 1.88 5.30
CA ALA A 39 -9.75 1.77 4.34
C ALA A 39 -9.30 0.32 4.13
N MET A 40 -9.09 -0.44 5.22
CA MET A 40 -8.78 -1.87 5.16
C MET A 40 -9.83 -2.64 4.33
N ALA A 41 -11.11 -2.38 4.58
CA ALA A 41 -12.20 -3.02 3.85
C ALA A 41 -12.22 -2.70 2.33
N MET A 42 -11.59 -1.60 1.92
CA MET A 42 -11.44 -1.21 0.51
C MET A 42 -10.15 -1.76 -0.12
N TYR A 43 -9.02 -1.65 0.57
CA TYR A 43 -7.71 -2.05 0.04
C TYR A 43 -7.53 -3.57 -0.02
N ILE A 44 -8.01 -4.31 0.99
CA ILE A 44 -7.86 -5.78 1.01
C ILE A 44 -8.46 -6.42 -0.26
N PRO A 45 -9.71 -6.11 -0.67
CA PRO A 45 -10.25 -6.63 -1.93
C PRO A 45 -9.47 -6.19 -3.16
N LEU A 46 -9.00 -4.93 -3.20
CA LEU A 46 -8.23 -4.39 -4.32
C LEU A 46 -6.92 -5.16 -4.52
N PHE A 47 -6.14 -5.32 -3.45
CA PHE A 47 -4.88 -6.05 -3.48
C PHE A 47 -5.10 -7.53 -3.79
N THR A 48 -6.14 -8.14 -3.24
CA THR A 48 -6.48 -9.54 -3.55
C THR A 48 -6.81 -9.72 -5.04
N ALA A 49 -7.57 -8.79 -5.62
CA ALA A 49 -7.89 -8.83 -7.05
C ALA A 49 -6.66 -8.66 -7.94
N ALA A 50 -5.78 -7.70 -7.60
CA ALA A 50 -4.51 -7.50 -8.31
C ALA A 50 -3.60 -8.73 -8.20
N TYR A 51 -3.43 -9.27 -7.00
CA TYR A 51 -2.64 -10.46 -6.71
C TYR A 51 -3.15 -11.68 -7.50
N SER A 52 -4.48 -11.87 -7.55
CA SER A 52 -5.08 -12.95 -8.33
C SER A 52 -4.73 -12.84 -9.82
N ARG A 53 -4.59 -11.62 -10.35
CA ARG A 53 -4.20 -11.41 -11.75
C ARG A 53 -2.72 -11.70 -11.97
N TYR A 54 -1.85 -11.30 -11.04
CA TYR A 54 -0.43 -11.61 -11.10
C TYR A 54 -0.14 -13.11 -10.97
N LYS A 55 -0.98 -13.87 -10.26
CA LYS A 55 -0.88 -15.34 -10.24
C LYS A 55 -1.04 -16.01 -11.60
N GLU A 56 -1.69 -15.36 -12.56
CA GLU A 56 -1.82 -15.84 -13.93
C GLU A 56 -0.66 -15.38 -14.84
N ALA A 57 0.22 -14.52 -14.33
CA ALA A 57 1.38 -14.04 -15.05
C ALA A 57 2.48 -15.11 -15.14
N ARG A 58 3.56 -14.78 -15.85
CA ARG A 58 4.73 -15.66 -15.93
C ARG A 58 5.40 -15.81 -14.56
N PRO A 59 6.12 -16.92 -14.31
CA PRO A 59 6.83 -17.14 -13.04
C PRO A 59 7.86 -16.07 -12.67
N ASP A 60 8.37 -15.33 -13.66
CA ASP A 60 9.38 -14.28 -13.54
C ASP A 60 8.80 -12.86 -13.61
N ALA A 61 7.47 -12.71 -13.62
CA ALA A 61 6.84 -11.40 -13.66
C ALA A 61 6.87 -10.74 -12.27
N PRO A 62 7.34 -9.48 -12.14
CA PRO A 62 7.29 -8.75 -10.88
C PRO A 62 5.84 -8.41 -10.51
N TYR A 63 5.57 -8.34 -9.21
CA TYR A 63 4.24 -8.06 -8.68
C TYR A 63 4.17 -6.57 -8.35
N LEU A 64 4.22 -5.70 -9.38
CA LEU A 64 4.32 -4.26 -9.16
C LEU A 64 2.96 -3.60 -8.87
N ILE A 65 2.89 -2.78 -7.82
CA ILE A 65 1.77 -1.86 -7.58
C ILE A 65 2.27 -0.42 -7.40
N CYS A 66 1.53 0.54 -7.96
CA CYS A 66 1.81 1.95 -7.76
C CYS A 66 0.58 2.62 -7.15
N LEU A 67 0.77 3.35 -6.04
CA LEU A 67 -0.31 4.03 -5.34
C LEU A 67 -0.02 5.52 -5.21
N ASP A 68 -0.94 6.33 -5.67
CA ASP A 68 -0.96 7.77 -5.39
C ASP A 68 -1.83 8.05 -4.16
N GLU A 69 -1.39 8.98 -3.32
CA GLU A 69 -2.00 9.27 -2.02
C GLU A 69 -2.22 7.99 -1.18
N ALA A 70 -1.19 7.15 -1.13
CA ALA A 70 -1.22 5.86 -0.48
C ALA A 70 -1.64 5.99 0.98
N PHE A 71 -2.64 5.18 1.35
CA PHE A 71 -3.20 5.10 2.70
C PHE A 71 -3.69 6.45 3.28
N ALA A 72 -4.09 7.39 2.44
CA ALA A 72 -4.70 8.62 2.89
C ALA A 72 -5.96 8.36 3.74
N GLY A 73 -6.04 9.01 4.91
CA GLY A 73 -7.18 8.87 5.84
C GLY A 73 -7.18 7.58 6.68
N VAL A 74 -6.09 6.81 6.64
CA VAL A 74 -5.88 5.61 7.47
C VAL A 74 -5.07 6.00 8.70
N ASP A 75 -5.42 5.43 9.87
CA ASP A 75 -4.60 5.59 11.07
C ASP A 75 -3.33 4.73 11.02
N GLU A 76 -2.31 5.14 11.77
CA GLU A 76 -0.96 4.57 11.72
C GLU A 76 -0.89 3.06 11.98
N ASN A 77 -1.67 2.53 12.92
CA ASN A 77 -1.71 1.09 13.19
C ASN A 77 -2.26 0.32 11.98
N ASN A 78 -3.32 0.84 11.34
CA ASN A 78 -3.88 0.21 10.16
C ASN A 78 -2.95 0.35 8.94
N ILE A 79 -2.14 1.40 8.85
CA ILE A 79 -1.11 1.53 7.81
C ILE A 79 -0.07 0.41 7.93
N ARG A 80 0.41 0.13 9.14
CA ARG A 80 1.34 -0.98 9.41
C ARG A 80 0.78 -2.32 8.91
N ASP A 81 -0.49 -2.60 9.21
CA ASP A 81 -1.18 -3.83 8.76
C ASP A 81 -1.36 -3.87 7.24
N MET A 82 -1.56 -2.71 6.59
CA MET A 82 -1.62 -2.65 5.13
C MET A 82 -0.26 -2.96 4.48
N PHE A 83 0.84 -2.47 5.04
CA PHE A 83 2.18 -2.83 4.57
C PHE A 83 2.49 -4.31 4.77
N ASP A 84 2.13 -4.88 5.93
CA ASP A 84 2.25 -6.32 6.19
C ASP A 84 1.51 -7.14 5.11
N LEU A 85 0.31 -6.70 4.74
CA LEU A 85 -0.44 -7.36 3.65
C LEU A 85 0.25 -7.25 2.29
N VAL A 86 0.82 -6.08 1.96
CA VAL A 86 1.54 -5.86 0.69
C VAL A 86 2.76 -6.79 0.60
N GLU A 87 3.53 -6.89 1.69
CA GLU A 87 4.72 -7.75 1.79
C GLU A 87 4.34 -9.24 1.77
N GLN A 88 3.28 -9.66 2.49
CA GLN A 88 2.80 -11.04 2.49
C GLN A 88 2.29 -11.50 1.11
N LEU A 89 1.74 -10.57 0.33
CA LEU A 89 1.32 -10.84 -1.05
C LEU A 89 2.50 -10.81 -2.03
N GLY A 90 3.69 -10.40 -1.58
CA GLY A 90 4.92 -10.36 -2.36
C GLY A 90 4.88 -9.27 -3.44
N PHE A 91 4.19 -8.16 -3.19
CA PHE A 91 4.17 -7.05 -4.13
C PHE A 91 5.46 -6.23 -4.03
N ASP A 92 5.99 -5.87 -5.20
CA ASP A 92 6.88 -4.72 -5.37
C ASP A 92 6.02 -3.46 -5.38
N TYR A 93 6.45 -2.37 -4.74
CA TYR A 93 5.62 -1.18 -4.66
C TYR A 93 6.37 0.15 -4.80
N MET A 94 5.67 1.09 -5.42
CA MET A 94 6.02 2.50 -5.45
C MET A 94 4.83 3.30 -4.94
N MET A 95 5.04 4.14 -3.94
CA MET A 95 3.96 4.87 -3.30
C MET A 95 4.32 6.35 -3.11
N ASN A 96 3.34 7.21 -3.31
CA ASN A 96 3.39 8.62 -2.95
C ASN A 96 2.42 8.87 -1.79
N SER A 97 2.82 9.69 -0.81
CA SER A 97 1.96 10.09 0.30
C SER A 97 2.49 11.32 1.02
N GLN A 98 1.59 12.06 1.67
CA GLN A 98 1.94 13.26 2.44
C GLN A 98 2.37 12.96 3.89
N ALA A 99 2.06 11.78 4.41
CA ALA A 99 2.25 11.45 5.83
C ALA A 99 2.83 10.03 6.06
N LEU A 100 3.21 9.33 5.00
CA LEU A 100 3.67 7.94 5.05
C LEU A 100 5.20 7.90 4.95
N TRP A 101 5.86 7.32 5.95
CA TRP A 101 7.30 7.09 5.91
C TRP A 101 7.67 5.66 5.56
N GLY A 102 6.81 4.68 5.87
CA GLY A 102 7.07 3.27 5.57
C GLY A 102 8.14 2.62 6.44
N ASP A 103 8.54 3.28 7.54
CA ASP A 103 9.49 2.80 8.55
C ASP A 103 8.82 1.87 9.59
N TYR A 104 8.01 0.94 9.09
CA TYR A 104 7.31 -0.05 9.92
C TYR A 104 8.12 -1.34 10.01
N ASP A 105 8.00 -2.04 11.14
CA ASP A 105 8.62 -3.37 11.36
C ASP A 105 8.07 -4.46 10.43
N THR A 106 6.96 -4.19 9.74
CA THR A 106 6.37 -5.06 8.72
C THR A 106 7.00 -4.88 7.34
N VAL A 107 7.72 -3.78 7.11
CA VAL A 107 8.39 -3.46 5.84
C VAL A 107 9.83 -3.96 5.89
N SER A 108 10.19 -4.79 4.91
CA SER A 108 11.51 -5.43 4.85
C SER A 108 12.65 -4.46 4.51
N SER A 109 12.45 -3.65 3.47
CA SER A 109 13.33 -2.53 3.11
C SER A 109 12.59 -1.55 2.21
N LEU A 110 12.92 -0.26 2.31
CA LEU A 110 12.27 0.77 1.51
C LEU A 110 13.20 1.95 1.22
N ALA A 111 13.31 2.34 -0.04
CA ALA A 111 13.88 3.62 -0.42
C ALA A 111 12.82 4.71 -0.25
N ILE A 112 13.12 5.73 0.56
CA ILE A 112 12.19 6.81 0.90
C ILE A 112 12.79 8.12 0.37
N TYR A 113 11.97 8.90 -0.34
CA TYR A 113 12.39 10.20 -0.87
C TYR A 113 11.47 11.28 -0.33
N GLU A 114 11.96 12.05 0.64
CA GLU A 114 11.21 13.18 1.18
C GLU A 114 11.41 14.41 0.29
N LEU A 115 10.30 15.01 -0.15
CA LEU A 115 10.30 16.20 -0.98
C LEU A 115 10.06 17.44 -0.12
N LEU A 116 11.12 18.20 0.13
CA LEU A 116 11.06 19.44 0.91
C LEU A 116 11.00 20.66 0.00
N ARG A 117 9.96 21.47 0.17
CA ARG A 117 9.84 22.78 -0.47
C ARG A 117 9.93 23.90 0.56
N PRO A 118 11.07 24.62 0.67
CA PRO A 118 11.15 25.78 1.55
C PRO A 118 10.12 26.84 1.17
N LYS A 119 9.59 27.57 2.18
CA LYS A 119 8.59 28.62 1.94
C LYS A 119 9.12 29.64 0.92
N ASN A 120 8.32 29.88 -0.13
CA ASN A 120 8.62 30.82 -1.22
C ASN A 120 9.86 30.49 -2.07
N ALA A 121 10.45 29.29 -1.95
CA ALA A 121 11.52 28.87 -2.84
C ALA A 121 10.98 28.42 -4.21
N PRO A 122 11.72 28.68 -5.31
CA PRO A 122 11.40 28.18 -6.64
C PRO A 122 11.91 26.75 -6.90
N TYR A 123 12.41 26.06 -5.87
CA TYR A 123 12.98 24.72 -5.97
C TYR A 123 12.40 23.76 -4.92
N VAL A 124 12.60 22.47 -5.17
CA VAL A 124 12.30 21.36 -4.25
C VAL A 124 13.62 20.65 -3.97
N THR A 125 13.88 20.36 -2.71
CA THR A 125 15.01 19.54 -2.25
C THR A 125 14.51 18.12 -2.03
N VAL A 126 15.26 17.13 -2.52
CA VAL A 126 14.98 15.72 -2.28
C VAL A 126 15.91 15.24 -1.16
N MET A 127 15.36 14.66 -0.11
CA MET A 127 16.11 14.02 0.97
C MET A 127 15.90 12.51 0.90
N PRO A 128 16.91 11.74 0.47
CA PRO A 128 16.81 10.30 0.38
C PRO A 128 17.10 9.62 1.72
N TYR A 129 16.35 8.57 2.00
CA TYR A 129 16.55 7.68 3.13
C TYR A 129 16.42 6.22 2.68
N LEU A 130 17.09 5.33 3.39
CA LEU A 130 16.93 3.89 3.24
C LEU A 130 16.43 3.30 4.56
N TRP A 131 15.28 2.65 4.52
CA TRP A 131 14.83 1.77 5.58
C TRP A 131 15.38 0.36 5.35
N ASP A 132 16.07 -0.20 6.35
CA ASP A 132 16.68 -1.53 6.29
C ASP A 132 15.86 -2.63 7.00
N GLY A 133 14.61 -2.31 7.38
CA GLY A 133 13.76 -3.17 8.19
C GLY A 133 13.82 -2.88 9.69
N GLN A 134 14.76 -2.06 10.15
CA GLN A 134 14.93 -1.75 11.58
C GLN A 134 15.25 -0.28 11.85
N ILE A 135 16.10 0.33 11.03
CA ILE A 135 16.61 1.69 11.19
C ILE A 135 16.51 2.41 9.84
N ARG A 136 16.08 3.67 9.90
CA ARG A 136 16.10 4.59 8.76
C ARG A 136 17.44 5.31 8.68
N HIS A 137 18.17 5.08 7.61
CA HIS A 137 19.45 5.73 7.30
C HIS A 137 19.22 6.91 6.38
N PHE A 138 19.84 8.05 6.66
CA PHE A 138 19.94 9.13 5.68
C PHE A 138 21.02 8.78 4.68
N MET A 139 20.72 8.90 3.39
CA MET A 139 21.66 8.57 2.32
C MET A 139 22.30 9.86 1.82
N ASP A 140 23.62 9.89 1.69
CA ASP A 140 24.26 10.98 0.97
C ASP A 140 24.22 10.74 -0.56
N GLN A 141 24.70 11.73 -1.32
CA GLN A 141 24.60 11.74 -2.77
C GLN A 141 25.44 10.64 -3.43
N GLU A 142 26.55 10.23 -2.80
CA GLU A 142 27.46 9.21 -3.31
C GLU A 142 26.95 7.79 -2.97
N GLU A 143 26.34 7.63 -1.79
CA GLU A 143 25.64 6.40 -1.39
C GLU A 143 24.38 6.15 -2.24
N MET A 144 23.68 7.20 -2.66
CA MET A 144 22.53 7.10 -3.57
C MET A 144 22.93 6.56 -4.94
N GLU A 145 24.02 7.05 -5.53
CA GLU A 145 24.48 6.63 -6.87
C GLU A 145 24.96 5.17 -6.89
N ASN A 146 25.50 4.69 -5.75
CA ASN A 146 25.94 3.30 -5.59
C ASN A 146 24.84 2.36 -5.08
N GLY A 147 23.78 2.90 -4.46
CA GLY A 147 22.70 2.16 -3.79
C GLY A 147 21.50 1.78 -4.65
N ILE A 148 21.46 2.18 -5.94
CA ILE A 148 20.44 1.70 -6.90
C ILE A 148 20.79 0.27 -7.35
N LEU A 149 20.91 -0.65 -6.40
CA LEU A 149 20.58 -2.04 -6.65
C LEU A 149 19.07 -2.14 -6.45
N VAL A 150 18.33 -1.87 -7.52
CA VAL A 150 16.95 -2.36 -7.63
C VAL A 150 17.07 -3.88 -7.61
N ASN A 151 17.02 -4.49 -6.43
CA ASN A 151 16.60 -5.87 -6.32
C ASN A 151 15.11 -5.86 -6.65
N VAL A 152 14.84 -6.04 -7.95
CA VAL A 152 13.60 -6.63 -8.44
C VAL A 152 13.54 -8.07 -7.94
#